data_AF-A0A1F9XD38-F1
#
_entry.id   AF-A0A1F9XD38-F1
#
_cell.length_a   1.000
_cell.length_b   1.000
_cell.length_c   1.000
_cell.angle_alpha   90.00
_cell.angle_beta   90.00
_cell.angle_gamma   90.00
#
_symmetry.space_group_name_H-M   'P 1'
#
loop_
_entity.id
_entity.type
_entity.pdbx_description
1 polymer ?
#
loop_
_entity_poly.entity_id
_entity_poly.type
_entity_poly.pdbx_seq_one_letter_code
_entity_poly.pdbx_strand_id
1 'polypeptide(L)'
;MIIPLINIIVPIIAGLVYFVMAAEIRRVSAVRKIMFGELGYQKVQAAFTMFAIYFITRPLQNLLGPHPWPMIINCARQFFLMAIIAPSILVGIFHWVPSDKGTPRSTVIAAYAVGSLMAVIFILMNMLAIDGSKVLATVGGLAVYDARWFSTGPARMELVLVHLIAQLISPVGFFVLAAGYVRHRRYNYPLSEVYNMMQLKWKYLEVGLIIFTVSLLIAGVAAVVGQYYTYLWVIYFTGAIIAGVIELKGIKIPPRADPADLA
;
A
#
# COMPACT_ATOMS: atom_id res chain seq x y z
N MET A 1 12.22 -13.55 20.93
CA MET A 1 11.39 -12.33 21.00
C MET A 1 11.34 -11.51 19.70
N ILE A 2 12.42 -11.44 18.91
CA ILE A 2 12.47 -10.58 17.69
C ILE A 2 11.45 -11.00 16.61
N ILE A 3 11.21 -12.30 16.43
CA ILE A 3 10.33 -12.82 15.37
C ILE A 3 8.85 -12.45 15.54
N PRO A 4 8.23 -12.63 16.73
CA PRO A 4 6.88 -12.12 17.00
C PRO A 4 6.76 -10.59 16.87
N LEU A 5 7.77 -9.84 17.34
CA LEU A 5 7.80 -8.38 17.20
C LEU A 5 7.67 -7.98 15.72
N ILE A 6 8.47 -8.60 14.86
CA ILE A 6 8.49 -8.32 13.43
C ILE A 6 7.20 -8.73 12.70
N ASN A 7 6.66 -9.91 13.00
CA ASN A 7 5.55 -10.47 12.22
C ASN A 7 4.17 -10.12 12.76
N ILE A 8 4.09 -9.60 14.00
CA ILE A 8 2.83 -9.25 14.65
C ILE A 8 2.80 -7.75 14.94
N ILE A 9 3.76 -7.24 15.70
CA ILE A 9 3.73 -5.85 16.20
C ILE A 9 3.98 -4.84 15.09
N VAL A 10 5.00 -5.02 14.24
CA VAL A 10 5.31 -4.07 13.16
C VAL A 10 4.14 -3.90 12.17
N PRO A 11 3.46 -4.95 11.69
CA PRO A 11 2.25 -4.79 10.86
C PRO A 11 1.10 -4.08 11.58
N ILE A 12 0.92 -4.35 12.88
CA ILE A 12 -0.11 -3.65 13.68
C ILE A 12 0.22 -2.16 13.76
N ILE A 13 1.47 -1.80 14.04
CA ILE A 13 1.92 -0.40 14.06
C ILE A 13 1.69 0.26 12.70
N ALA A 14 2.04 -0.42 11.60
CA ALA A 14 1.74 0.07 10.26
C ALA A 14 0.24 0.31 10.08
N GLY A 15 -0.61 -0.65 10.44
CA GLY A 15 -2.07 -0.48 10.37
C GLY A 15 -2.59 0.70 11.19
N LEU A 16 -2.09 0.87 12.42
CA LEU A 16 -2.45 1.99 13.29
C LEU A 16 -2.08 3.35 12.70
N VAL A 17 -0.90 3.48 12.06
CA VAL A 17 -0.52 4.72 11.37
C VAL A 17 -1.54 5.10 10.31
N TYR A 18 -1.98 4.15 9.48
CA TYR A 18 -2.97 4.41 8.44
C TYR A 18 -4.39 4.65 8.99
N PHE A 19 -4.76 4.04 10.12
CA PHE A 19 -5.99 4.42 10.83
C PHE A 19 -5.94 5.86 11.35
N VAL A 20 -4.81 6.29 11.91
CA VAL A 20 -4.60 7.69 12.33
C VAL A 20 -4.72 8.63 11.13
N MET A 21 -4.15 8.28 9.98
CA MET A 21 -4.31 9.07 8.75
C MET A 21 -5.77 9.15 8.30
N ALA A 22 -6.52 8.04 8.33
CA ALA A 22 -7.94 8.04 8.00
C ALA A 22 -8.76 8.93 8.96
N ALA A 23 -8.47 8.85 10.27
CA ALA A 23 -9.10 9.71 11.28
C ALA A 23 -8.75 11.19 11.07
N GLU A 24 -7.50 11.49 10.72
CA GLU A 24 -7.05 12.85 10.43
C GLU A 24 -7.74 13.43 9.19
N ILE A 25 -7.91 12.64 8.12
CA ILE A 25 -8.69 13.04 6.95
C ILE A 25 -10.14 13.34 7.33
N ARG A 26 -10.77 12.50 8.16
CA ARG A 26 -12.13 12.75 8.66
C ARG A 26 -12.21 14.06 9.45
N ARG A 27 -11.24 14.32 10.32
CA ARG A 27 -11.14 15.58 11.09
C ARG A 27 -10.97 16.80 10.18
N VAL A 28 -10.05 16.73 9.23
CA VAL A 28 -9.71 17.83 8.32
C VAL A 28 -10.84 18.09 7.32
N SER A 29 -11.50 17.05 6.83
CA SER A 29 -12.62 17.18 5.89
C SER A 29 -13.83 17.87 6.53
N ALA A 30 -14.13 17.64 7.82
CA ALA A 30 -15.23 18.33 8.51
C ALA A 30 -15.14 19.86 8.41
N VAL A 31 -13.92 20.41 8.35
CA VAL A 31 -13.65 21.86 8.25
C VAL A 31 -13.42 22.30 6.78
N ARG A 32 -13.04 21.37 5.89
CA ARG A 32 -12.54 21.69 4.53
C ARG A 32 -13.38 21.14 3.37
N LYS A 33 -14.58 20.61 3.65
CA LYS A 33 -15.54 20.08 2.64
C LYS A 33 -15.85 21.07 1.51
N ILE A 34 -15.84 22.37 1.82
CA ILE A 34 -16.14 23.45 0.87
C ILE A 34 -15.06 23.60 -0.22
N MET A 35 -13.80 23.21 0.06
CA MET A 35 -12.65 23.55 -0.79
C MET A 35 -12.21 22.47 -1.80
N PHE A 36 -12.32 21.19 -1.46
CA PHE A 36 -11.75 20.09 -2.27
C PHE A 36 -12.77 19.04 -2.75
N GLY A 37 -14.06 19.32 -2.56
CA GLY A 37 -15.15 18.41 -2.90
C GLY A 37 -15.25 17.23 -1.92
N GLU A 38 -16.46 16.98 -1.42
CA GLU A 38 -16.72 15.94 -0.41
C GLU A 38 -16.31 14.53 -0.88
N LEU A 39 -16.47 14.25 -2.18
CA LEU A 39 -16.12 12.97 -2.80
C LEU A 39 -14.62 12.66 -2.75
N GLY A 40 -13.73 13.66 -2.81
CA GLY A 40 -12.29 13.45 -2.77
C GLY A 40 -11.83 12.98 -1.39
N TYR A 41 -12.28 13.66 -0.34
CA TYR A 41 -11.95 13.31 1.04
C TYR A 41 -12.49 11.94 1.45
N GLN A 42 -13.72 11.59 1.07
CA GLN A 42 -14.29 10.27 1.34
C GLN A 42 -13.47 9.14 0.71
N LYS A 43 -13.03 9.31 -0.55
CA LYS A 43 -12.20 8.32 -1.24
C LYS A 43 -10.82 8.16 -0.60
N VAL A 44 -10.17 9.26 -0.21
CA VAL A 44 -8.87 9.22 0.49
C VAL A 44 -9.00 8.56 1.86
N GLN A 45 -10.05 8.89 2.62
CA GLN A 45 -10.35 8.24 3.91
C GLN A 45 -10.53 6.72 3.73
N ALA A 46 -11.32 6.32 2.73
CA ALA A 46 -11.53 4.92 2.42
C ALA A 46 -10.22 4.21 2.04
N ALA A 47 -9.37 4.84 1.23
CA ALA A 47 -8.07 4.29 0.85
C ALA A 47 -7.16 4.05 2.08
N PHE A 48 -7.03 5.02 2.99
CA PHE A 48 -6.24 4.83 4.21
C PHE A 48 -6.85 3.77 5.13
N THR A 49 -8.17 3.71 5.23
CA THR A 49 -8.85 2.66 6.00
C THR A 49 -8.57 1.27 5.42
N MET A 50 -8.62 1.12 4.10
CA MET A 50 -8.30 -0.14 3.43
C MET A 50 -6.84 -0.55 3.64
N PHE A 51 -5.89 0.40 3.56
CA PHE A 51 -4.49 0.12 3.92
C PHE A 51 -4.34 -0.32 5.37
N ALA A 52 -5.00 0.37 6.30
CA ALA A 52 -4.94 0.03 7.71
C ALA A 52 -5.40 -1.41 7.96
N ILE A 53 -6.52 -1.80 7.35
CA ILE A 53 -7.04 -3.17 7.40
C ILE A 53 -6.04 -4.16 6.75
N TYR A 54 -5.50 -3.82 5.58
CA TYR A 54 -4.51 -4.66 4.91
C TYR A 54 -3.27 -4.94 5.78
N PHE A 55 -2.76 -3.93 6.48
CA PHE A 55 -1.59 -4.05 7.35
C PHE A 55 -1.90 -4.84 8.62
N ILE A 56 -2.98 -4.49 9.33
CA ILE A 56 -3.34 -5.08 10.63
C ILE A 56 -3.80 -6.54 10.51
N THR A 57 -4.14 -7.00 9.31
CA THR A 57 -4.55 -8.39 9.06
C THR A 57 -3.38 -9.34 8.80
N ARG A 58 -2.13 -8.87 8.68
CA ARG A 58 -0.95 -9.76 8.57
C ARG A 58 -0.86 -10.79 9.70
N PRO A 59 -1.05 -10.44 10.98
CA PRO A 59 -0.97 -11.39 12.08
C PRO A 59 -1.95 -12.56 11.94
N LEU A 60 -3.11 -12.36 11.30
CA LEU A 60 -4.05 -13.47 11.04
C LEU A 60 -3.40 -14.57 10.20
N GLN A 61 -2.59 -14.20 9.21
CA GLN A 61 -1.83 -15.15 8.40
C GLN A 61 -0.88 -16.01 9.26
N ASN A 62 -0.36 -15.43 10.33
CA ASN A 62 0.63 -16.07 11.18
C ASN A 62 0.02 -16.88 12.33
N LEU A 63 -1.19 -16.54 12.77
CA LEU A 63 -1.82 -17.07 14.00
C LEU A 63 -2.92 -18.10 13.73
N LEU A 64 -3.48 -18.16 12.51
CA LEU A 64 -4.58 -19.08 12.17
C LEU A 64 -4.15 -20.56 12.05
N GLY A 65 -2.86 -20.86 12.22
CA GLY A 65 -2.33 -22.22 12.22
C GLY A 65 -1.48 -22.56 11.00
N PRO A 66 -1.20 -23.85 10.77
CA PRO A 66 -0.34 -24.31 9.68
C PRO A 66 -1.03 -24.18 8.31
N HIS A 67 -0.32 -24.60 7.26
CA HIS A 67 -0.87 -24.74 5.91
C HIS A 67 -2.25 -25.44 5.94
N PRO A 68 -3.27 -24.93 5.23
CA PRO A 68 -3.21 -23.93 4.15
C PRO A 68 -3.44 -22.47 4.58
N TRP A 69 -3.65 -22.18 5.87
CA TRP A 69 -4.10 -20.85 6.30
C TRP A 69 -3.15 -19.69 5.94
N PRO A 70 -1.81 -19.81 6.13
CA PRO A 70 -0.89 -18.75 5.72
C PRO A 70 -0.97 -18.44 4.22
N MET A 71 -1.23 -19.44 3.38
CA MET A 71 -1.40 -19.25 1.94
C MET A 71 -2.69 -18.49 1.64
N ILE A 72 -3.82 -18.95 2.18
CA ILE A 72 -5.14 -18.36 1.93
C ILE A 72 -5.16 -16.88 2.33
N ILE A 73 -4.67 -16.56 3.53
CA ILE A 73 -4.65 -15.17 4.00
C ILE A 73 -3.67 -14.32 3.18
N ASN A 74 -2.50 -14.85 2.80
CA ASN A 74 -1.58 -14.12 1.92
C ASN A 74 -2.24 -13.81 0.58
N CYS A 75 -2.86 -14.80 -0.06
CA CYS A 75 -3.56 -14.64 -1.34
C CYS A 75 -4.70 -13.62 -1.23
N ALA A 76 -5.54 -13.71 -0.20
CA ALA A 76 -6.63 -12.76 0.01
C ALA A 76 -6.09 -11.33 0.21
N ARG A 77 -5.12 -11.14 1.10
CA ARG A 77 -4.53 -9.82 1.37
C ARG A 77 -3.92 -9.22 0.11
N GLN A 78 -3.16 -10.01 -0.65
CA GLN A 78 -2.50 -9.52 -1.87
C GLN A 78 -3.52 -9.24 -2.98
N PHE A 79 -4.59 -10.02 -3.09
CA PHE A 79 -5.71 -9.68 -3.96
C PHE A 79 -6.29 -8.30 -3.63
N PHE A 80 -6.59 -8.04 -2.36
CA PHE A 80 -7.07 -6.73 -1.91
C PHE A 80 -6.09 -5.61 -2.26
N LEU A 81 -4.78 -5.82 -2.06
CA LEU A 81 -3.78 -4.83 -2.38
C LEU A 81 -3.71 -4.53 -3.89
N MET A 82 -3.63 -5.59 -4.71
CA MET A 82 -3.35 -5.50 -6.14
C MET A 82 -4.59 -5.14 -6.96
N ALA A 83 -5.76 -5.67 -6.61
CA ALA A 83 -7.00 -5.51 -7.37
C ALA A 83 -7.88 -4.35 -6.90
N ILE A 84 -7.69 -3.88 -5.65
CA ILE A 84 -8.56 -2.85 -5.06
C ILE A 84 -7.75 -1.64 -4.61
N ILE A 85 -6.81 -1.81 -3.67
CA ILE A 85 -6.14 -0.68 -3.01
C ILE A 85 -5.25 0.10 -4.00
N ALA A 86 -4.32 -0.56 -4.68
CA ALA A 86 -3.40 0.10 -5.61
C ALA A 86 -4.12 0.79 -6.79
N PRO A 87 -5.09 0.15 -7.48
CA PRO A 87 -5.91 0.83 -8.49
C PRO A 87 -6.68 2.03 -7.91
N SER A 88 -7.26 1.89 -6.72
CA SER A 88 -8.00 2.98 -6.04
C SER A 88 -7.12 4.19 -5.79
N ILE A 89 -5.87 3.99 -5.39
CA ILE A 89 -4.92 5.08 -5.12
C ILE A 89 -4.53 5.78 -6.41
N LEU A 90 -4.17 5.02 -7.44
CA LEU A 90 -3.81 5.58 -8.75
C LEU A 90 -4.98 6.41 -9.31
N VAL A 91 -6.18 5.83 -9.34
CA VAL A 91 -7.39 6.50 -9.81
C VAL A 91 -7.74 7.69 -8.92
N GLY A 92 -7.62 7.54 -7.60
CA GLY A 92 -7.87 8.62 -6.63
C GLY A 92 -6.97 9.81 -6.88
N ILE A 93 -5.67 9.57 -7.14
CA ILE A 93 -4.70 10.61 -7.49
C ILE A 93 -5.03 11.27 -8.83
N PHE A 94 -5.43 10.50 -9.85
CA PHE A 94 -5.86 11.07 -11.13
C PHE A 94 -7.10 11.97 -11.01
N HIS A 95 -8.00 11.70 -10.07
CA HIS A 95 -9.15 12.56 -9.78
C HIS A 95 -8.81 13.74 -8.87
N TRP A 96 -7.89 13.55 -7.93
CA TRP A 96 -7.56 14.57 -6.93
C TRP A 96 -6.74 15.70 -7.52
N VAL A 97 -5.99 15.42 -8.59
CA VAL A 97 -5.34 16.45 -9.37
C VAL A 97 -6.32 16.98 -10.43
N PRO A 98 -6.65 18.29 -10.41
CA PRO A 98 -7.60 18.87 -11.37
C PRO A 98 -7.13 18.69 -12.82
N SER A 99 -7.97 18.07 -13.65
CA SER A 99 -7.80 18.01 -15.10
C SER A 99 -9.07 18.57 -15.72
N ASP A 100 -8.93 19.42 -16.75
CA ASP A 100 -10.06 20.06 -17.44
C ASP A 100 -11.08 19.04 -17.99
N LYS A 101 -10.64 17.80 -18.23
CA LYS A 101 -11.45 16.69 -18.76
C LYS A 101 -11.71 15.58 -17.75
N GLY A 102 -11.24 15.73 -16.50
CA GLY A 102 -11.27 14.67 -15.48
C GLY A 102 -10.44 13.43 -15.88
N THR A 103 -10.60 12.34 -15.14
CA THR A 103 -9.99 11.04 -15.48
C THR A 103 -10.93 10.27 -16.42
N PRO A 104 -10.48 9.83 -17.60
CA PRO A 104 -11.30 9.02 -18.50
C PRO A 104 -11.79 7.73 -17.84
N ARG A 105 -13.05 7.34 -18.10
CA ARG A 105 -13.59 6.07 -17.60
C ARG A 105 -12.77 4.86 -18.04
N SER A 106 -12.22 4.89 -19.25
CA SER A 106 -11.34 3.84 -19.77
C SER A 106 -10.09 3.66 -18.91
N THR A 107 -9.49 4.75 -18.41
CA THR A 107 -8.33 4.70 -17.50
C THR A 107 -8.69 4.05 -16.17
N VAL A 108 -9.88 4.37 -15.63
CA VAL A 108 -10.38 3.76 -14.39
C VAL A 108 -10.57 2.25 -14.60
N ILE A 109 -11.29 1.85 -15.65
CA ILE A 109 -11.54 0.44 -15.97
C ILE A 109 -10.21 -0.30 -16.20
N ALA A 110 -9.28 0.29 -16.95
CA ALA A 110 -7.98 -0.31 -17.23
C ALA A 110 -7.16 -0.53 -15.93
N ALA A 111 -7.13 0.44 -15.01
CA ALA A 111 -6.42 0.29 -13.74
C ALA A 111 -6.95 -0.90 -12.92
N TYR A 112 -8.27 -1.01 -12.77
CA TYR A 112 -8.87 -2.13 -12.03
C TYR A 112 -8.75 -3.46 -12.76
N ALA A 113 -8.87 -3.48 -14.10
CA ALA A 113 -8.71 -4.70 -14.89
C ALA A 113 -7.28 -5.25 -14.81
N VAL A 114 -6.27 -4.39 -14.98
CA VAL A 114 -4.85 -4.77 -14.85
C VAL A 114 -4.55 -5.22 -13.42
N GLY A 115 -5.01 -4.48 -12.41
CA GLY A 115 -4.82 -4.86 -11.00
C GLY A 115 -5.42 -6.22 -10.67
N SER A 116 -6.64 -6.49 -11.14
CA SER A 116 -7.34 -7.77 -10.94
C SER A 116 -6.64 -8.92 -11.66
N LEU A 117 -6.20 -8.71 -12.91
CA LEU A 117 -5.46 -9.71 -13.67
C LEU A 117 -4.15 -10.09 -12.96
N MET A 118 -3.38 -9.09 -12.50
CA MET A 118 -2.14 -9.34 -11.76
C MET A 118 -2.40 -10.08 -10.44
N ALA A 119 -3.48 -9.73 -9.74
CA ALA A 119 -3.90 -10.42 -8.52
C ALA A 119 -4.23 -11.91 -8.76
N VAL A 120 -4.94 -12.22 -9.85
CA VAL A 120 -5.24 -13.61 -10.23
C VAL A 120 -3.96 -14.38 -10.54
N ILE A 121 -3.06 -13.81 -11.35
CA ILE A 121 -1.75 -14.42 -11.66
C ILE A 121 -0.98 -14.69 -10.36
N PHE A 122 -0.94 -13.71 -9.45
CA PHE A 122 -0.27 -13.83 -8.16
C PHE A 122 -0.81 -14.97 -7.31
N ILE A 123 -2.14 -15.11 -7.22
CA ILE A 123 -2.79 -16.20 -6.49
C ILE A 123 -2.43 -17.55 -7.11
N LEU A 124 -2.52 -17.68 -8.43
CA LEU A 124 -2.20 -18.93 -9.12
C LEU A 124 -0.74 -19.34 -8.88
N MET A 125 0.20 -18.40 -8.95
CA MET A 125 1.61 -18.68 -8.65
C MET A 125 1.81 -19.13 -7.20
N ASN A 126 1.16 -18.47 -6.24
CA ASN A 126 1.21 -18.89 -4.83
C ASN A 126 0.62 -20.28 -4.61
N MET A 127 -0.49 -20.62 -5.26
CA MET A 127 -1.11 -21.94 -5.12
C MET A 127 -0.22 -23.06 -5.66
N LEU A 128 0.58 -22.76 -6.69
CA LEU A 128 1.54 -23.71 -7.27
C LEU A 128 2.85 -23.80 -6.47
N ALA A 129 3.27 -22.71 -5.83
CA ALA A 129 4.57 -22.63 -5.16
C ALA A 129 4.50 -22.90 -3.65
N ILE A 130 3.38 -22.59 -2.99
CA ILE A 130 3.19 -22.74 -1.53
C ILE A 130 2.52 -24.09 -1.26
N ASP A 131 3.32 -25.03 -0.79
CA ASP A 131 2.93 -26.41 -0.47
C ASP A 131 3.12 -26.74 1.02
N GLY A 132 3.49 -25.74 1.84
CA GLY A 132 3.67 -25.95 3.27
C GLY A 132 3.68 -24.67 4.09
N SER A 133 3.94 -24.85 5.38
CA SER A 133 4.12 -23.76 6.34
C SER A 133 5.35 -24.01 7.20
N LYS A 134 6.04 -22.96 7.59
CA LYS A 134 7.14 -23.05 8.56
C LYS A 134 6.73 -22.40 9.88
N VAL A 135 7.20 -22.97 11.00
CA VAL A 135 7.08 -22.33 12.31
C VAL A 135 8.15 -21.24 12.41
N LEU A 136 7.72 -20.01 12.67
CA LEU A 136 8.58 -18.86 12.87
C LEU A 136 9.07 -18.77 14.31
N ALA A 137 8.17 -18.96 15.26
CA ALA A 137 8.43 -18.90 16.69
C ALA A 137 7.33 -19.61 17.47
N THR A 138 7.63 -20.02 18.70
CA THR A 138 6.65 -20.51 19.66
C THR A 138 6.66 -19.57 20.87
N VAL A 139 5.50 -19.01 21.23
CA VAL A 139 5.35 -18.09 22.37
C VAL A 139 4.22 -18.61 23.26
N GLY A 140 4.55 -18.97 24.50
CA GLY A 140 3.54 -19.44 25.46
C GLY A 140 2.75 -20.67 24.99
N GLY A 141 3.39 -21.57 24.22
CA GLY A 141 2.74 -22.75 23.63
C GLY A 141 2.00 -22.48 22.31
N LEU A 142 1.83 -21.21 21.90
CA LEU A 142 1.27 -20.86 20.60
C LEU A 142 2.37 -20.81 19.54
N ALA A 143 2.22 -21.61 18.48
CA ALA A 143 3.11 -21.57 17.32
C ALA A 143 2.66 -20.48 16.32
N VAL A 144 3.64 -19.72 15.83
CA VAL A 144 3.46 -18.68 14.81
C VAL A 144 3.95 -19.26 13.49
N TYR A 145 3.11 -19.27 12.46
CA TYR A 145 3.40 -19.90 11.17
C TYR A 145 3.67 -18.85 10.08
N ASP A 146 4.33 -19.26 9.00
CA ASP A 146 4.33 -18.52 7.73
C ASP A 146 4.31 -19.47 6.55
N ALA A 147 3.90 -18.95 5.40
CA ALA A 147 3.85 -19.74 4.17
C ALA A 147 5.27 -20.11 3.72
N ARG A 148 5.48 -21.36 3.31
CA ARG A 148 6.75 -21.83 2.77
C ARG A 148 6.57 -22.17 1.30
N TRP A 149 7.40 -21.56 0.47
CA TRP A 149 7.51 -21.90 -0.95
C TRP A 149 8.42 -23.11 -1.12
N PHE A 150 8.07 -24.00 -2.05
CA PHE A 150 8.87 -25.17 -2.44
C PHE A 150 9.33 -25.98 -1.21
N SER A 151 8.40 -26.26 -0.29
CA SER A 151 8.69 -27.10 0.88
C SER A 151 8.93 -28.55 0.48
N THR A 152 8.34 -28.99 -0.64
CA THR A 152 8.59 -30.26 -1.29
C THR A 152 9.16 -30.02 -2.70
N GLY A 153 10.35 -30.55 -2.97
CA GLY A 153 10.98 -30.47 -4.29
C GLY A 153 11.87 -29.22 -4.52
N PRO A 154 12.46 -29.11 -5.73
CA PRO A 154 13.40 -28.05 -6.06
C PRO A 154 12.70 -26.69 -6.25
N ALA A 155 13.38 -25.62 -5.86
CA ALA A 155 12.90 -24.26 -6.10
C ALA A 155 12.80 -23.95 -7.60
N ARG A 156 11.68 -23.36 -8.02
CA ARG A 156 11.42 -23.00 -9.42
C ARG A 156 11.48 -21.50 -9.60
N MET A 157 12.58 -21.01 -10.16
CA MET A 157 12.84 -19.59 -10.31
C MET A 157 11.83 -18.92 -11.26
N GLU A 158 11.28 -19.65 -12.22
CA GLU A 158 10.28 -19.14 -13.16
C GLU A 158 9.02 -18.67 -12.43
N LEU A 159 8.57 -19.43 -11.41
CA LEU A 159 7.39 -19.07 -10.61
C LEU A 159 7.66 -17.85 -9.72
N VAL A 160 8.88 -17.73 -9.19
CA VAL A 160 9.33 -16.54 -8.45
C VAL A 160 9.31 -15.31 -9.35
N LEU A 161 9.85 -15.41 -10.56
CA LEU A 161 9.91 -14.28 -11.49
C LEU A 161 8.52 -13.83 -11.93
N VAL A 162 7.62 -14.76 -12.29
CA VAL A 162 6.23 -14.40 -12.64
C VAL A 162 5.52 -13.71 -11.47
N HIS A 163 5.71 -14.21 -10.25
CA HIS A 163 5.17 -13.58 -9.03
C HIS A 163 5.69 -12.16 -8.84
N LEU A 164 6.99 -11.94 -8.97
CA LEU A 164 7.60 -10.61 -8.83
C LEU A 164 7.21 -9.67 -9.96
N ILE A 165 7.06 -10.15 -11.19
CA ILE A 165 6.56 -9.36 -12.33
C ILE A 165 5.12 -8.92 -12.07
N ALA A 166 4.26 -9.81 -11.57
CA ALA A 166 2.89 -9.45 -11.21
C ALA A 166 2.88 -8.33 -10.16
N GLN A 167 3.71 -8.43 -9.12
CA GLN A 167 3.88 -7.40 -8.09
C GLN A 167 4.47 -6.09 -8.64
N LEU A 168 5.41 -6.19 -9.58
CA LEU A 168 6.05 -5.05 -10.25
C LEU A 168 5.02 -4.25 -11.04
N ILE A 169 4.07 -4.92 -11.70
CA ILE A 169 2.97 -4.25 -12.42
C ILE A 169 1.96 -3.67 -11.43
N SER A 170 1.44 -4.49 -10.51
CA SER A 170 0.57 -4.06 -9.42
C SER A 170 0.97 -4.77 -8.12
N PRO A 171 1.27 -4.07 -7.03
CA PRO A 171 0.96 -2.66 -6.79
C PRO A 171 2.08 -1.67 -7.16
N VAL A 172 3.30 -2.15 -7.40
CA VAL A 172 4.50 -1.28 -7.47
C VAL A 172 4.40 -0.28 -8.62
N GLY A 173 4.11 -0.74 -9.84
CA GLY A 173 4.00 0.09 -11.03
C GLY A 173 2.93 1.16 -10.88
N PHE A 174 1.81 0.84 -10.22
CA PHE A 174 0.75 1.81 -9.95
C PHE A 174 1.23 2.91 -8.99
N PHE A 175 1.98 2.56 -7.95
CA PHE A 175 2.56 3.58 -7.05
C PHE A 175 3.64 4.42 -7.74
N VAL A 176 4.46 3.83 -8.63
CA VAL A 176 5.42 4.59 -9.45
C VAL A 176 4.69 5.60 -10.34
N LEU A 177 3.65 5.15 -11.06
CA LEU A 177 2.85 6.02 -11.93
C LEU A 177 2.16 7.13 -11.14
N ALA A 178 1.58 6.79 -9.99
CA ALA A 178 0.98 7.75 -9.07
C ALA A 178 1.99 8.81 -8.61
N ALA A 179 3.18 8.39 -8.15
CA ALA A 179 4.23 9.30 -7.72
C ALA A 179 4.72 10.21 -8.85
N GLY A 180 4.93 9.65 -10.06
CA GLY A 180 5.32 10.39 -11.24
C GLY A 180 4.28 11.45 -11.64
N TYR A 181 3.00 11.08 -11.57
CA TYR A 181 1.90 12.00 -11.85
C TYR A 181 1.78 13.13 -10.82
N VAL A 182 1.86 12.81 -9.52
CA VAL A 182 1.88 13.82 -8.44
C VAL A 182 3.07 14.77 -8.60
N ARG A 183 4.27 14.24 -8.91
CA ARG A 183 5.47 15.03 -9.17
C ARG A 183 5.26 16.01 -10.33
N HIS A 184 4.78 15.50 -11.48
CA HIS A 184 4.53 16.33 -12.65
C HIS A 184 3.59 17.48 -12.31
N ARG A 185 2.51 17.20 -11.58
CA ARG A 185 1.50 18.19 -11.22
C ARG A 185 2.00 19.20 -10.19
N ARG A 186 2.84 18.77 -9.24
CA ARG A 186 3.52 19.66 -8.29
C ARG A 186 4.35 20.73 -8.97
N TYR A 187 5.11 20.38 -10.00
CA TYR A 187 5.94 21.35 -10.72
C TYR A 187 5.15 22.25 -11.67
N ASN A 188 3.95 21.83 -12.10
CA ASN A 188 3.09 22.59 -13.01
C ASN A 188 1.89 23.23 -12.30
N TYR A 189 1.90 23.30 -10.96
CA TYR A 189 0.80 23.92 -10.21
C TYR A 189 0.92 25.45 -10.27
N PRO A 190 -0.10 26.19 -10.71
CA PRO A 190 -0.03 27.64 -10.78
C PRO A 190 0.03 28.24 -9.37
N LEU A 191 1.02 29.08 -9.11
CA LEU A 191 1.20 29.73 -7.79
C LEU A 191 0.14 30.81 -7.50
N SER A 192 -0.57 31.26 -8.53
CA SER A 192 -1.70 32.19 -8.43
C SER A 192 -2.99 31.55 -7.91
N GLU A 193 -3.00 30.23 -7.73
CA GLU A 193 -4.17 29.51 -7.23
C GLU A 193 -4.44 29.83 -5.75
N VAL A 194 -5.73 29.83 -5.39
CA VAL A 194 -6.22 30.07 -4.01
C VAL A 194 -5.59 29.10 -3.00
N TYR A 195 -5.10 27.92 -3.45
CA TYR A 195 -4.48 26.90 -2.62
C TYR A 195 -2.95 26.86 -2.75
N ASN A 196 -2.28 27.93 -2.33
CA ASN A 196 -0.82 28.11 -2.46
C ASN A 196 0.06 27.05 -1.73
N MET A 197 -0.51 26.26 -0.81
CA MET A 197 0.23 25.19 -0.09
C MET A 197 0.11 23.81 -0.75
N MET A 198 -0.59 23.69 -1.88
CA MET A 198 -0.80 22.40 -2.56
C MET A 198 0.48 21.75 -3.03
N GLN A 199 1.44 22.54 -3.53
CA GLN A 199 2.74 22.00 -3.95
C GLN A 199 3.47 21.30 -2.79
N LEU A 200 3.39 21.86 -1.57
CA LEU A 200 4.01 21.26 -0.40
C LEU A 200 3.28 19.97 0.01
N LYS A 201 1.95 19.95 -0.02
CA LYS A 201 1.17 18.72 0.24
C LYS A 201 1.54 17.61 -0.73
N TRP A 202 1.58 17.92 -2.03
CA TRP A 202 1.96 16.96 -3.06
C TRP A 202 3.42 16.51 -2.94
N LYS A 203 4.32 17.36 -2.40
CA LYS A 203 5.69 16.93 -2.09
C LYS A 203 5.71 15.82 -1.04
N TYR A 204 4.93 15.96 0.04
CA TYR A 204 4.83 14.92 1.08
C TYR A 204 4.19 13.63 0.55
N LEU A 205 3.12 13.75 -0.25
CA LEU A 205 2.49 12.61 -0.92
C LEU A 205 3.46 11.89 -1.87
N GLU A 206 4.17 12.64 -2.73
CA GLU A 206 5.18 12.11 -3.65
C GLU A 206 6.27 11.35 -2.89
N VAL A 207 6.84 11.96 -1.85
CA VAL A 207 7.89 11.32 -1.03
C VAL A 207 7.37 10.07 -0.34
N GLY A 208 6.16 10.11 0.22
CA GLY A 208 5.52 8.94 0.84
C GLY A 208 5.35 7.78 -0.15
N LEU A 209 4.80 8.06 -1.34
CA LEU A 209 4.66 7.06 -2.41
C LEU A 209 6.01 6.48 -2.83
N ILE A 210 7.03 7.32 -3.03
CA ILE A 210 8.38 6.86 -3.42
C ILE A 210 8.98 5.95 -2.36
N ILE A 211 8.93 6.33 -1.07
CA ILE A 211 9.47 5.52 0.02
C ILE A 211 8.78 4.17 0.07
N PHE A 212 7.44 4.15 -0.06
CA PHE A 212 6.68 2.92 -0.05
C PHE A 212 7.02 2.03 -1.25
N THR A 213 7.06 2.59 -2.46
CA THR A 213 7.48 1.89 -3.68
C THR A 213 8.88 1.32 -3.58
N VAL A 214 9.85 2.11 -3.12
CA VAL A 214 11.25 1.66 -2.96
C VAL A 214 11.33 0.53 -1.94
N SER A 215 10.56 0.58 -0.85
CA SER A 215 10.51 -0.51 0.12
C SER A 215 10.00 -1.83 -0.47
N LEU A 216 9.00 -1.76 -1.36
CA LEU A 216 8.48 -2.92 -2.09
C LEU A 216 9.51 -3.47 -3.08
N LEU A 217 10.20 -2.60 -3.82
CA LEU A 217 11.26 -2.99 -4.76
C LEU A 217 12.42 -3.68 -4.04
N ILE A 218 12.90 -3.11 -2.93
CA ILE A 218 13.98 -3.69 -2.13
C ILE A 218 13.54 -5.06 -1.58
N ALA A 219 12.30 -5.18 -1.08
CA ALA A 219 11.77 -6.47 -0.64
C ALA A 219 11.71 -7.51 -1.78
N GLY A 220 11.30 -7.09 -2.99
CA GLY A 220 11.29 -7.96 -4.17
C GLY A 220 12.69 -8.41 -4.60
N VAL A 221 13.66 -7.50 -4.66
CA VAL A 221 15.07 -7.84 -4.97
C VAL A 221 15.64 -8.78 -3.91
N ALA A 222 15.39 -8.50 -2.64
CA ALA A 222 15.83 -9.35 -1.54
C ALA A 222 15.17 -10.74 -1.58
N ALA A 223 13.96 -10.87 -2.14
CA ALA A 223 13.34 -12.18 -2.37
C ALA A 223 14.11 -13.02 -3.41
N VAL A 224 14.60 -12.39 -4.49
CA VAL A 224 15.42 -13.06 -5.52
C VAL A 224 16.78 -13.49 -4.98
N VAL A 225 17.50 -12.57 -4.33
CA VAL A 225 18.87 -12.79 -3.87
C VAL A 225 18.91 -13.66 -2.62
N GLY A 226 17.94 -13.50 -1.73
CA GLY A 226 17.87 -14.14 -0.42
C GLY A 226 16.83 -15.25 -0.31
N GLN A 227 16.35 -15.86 -1.40
CA GLN A 227 15.47 -17.04 -1.35
C GLN A 227 14.26 -16.92 -0.40
N TYR A 228 13.53 -15.80 -0.44
CA TYR A 228 12.34 -15.58 0.41
C TYR A 228 12.57 -15.79 1.93
N TYR A 229 13.66 -15.25 2.49
CA TYR A 229 13.82 -15.21 3.95
C TYR A 229 12.63 -14.50 4.64
N THR A 230 12.38 -14.87 5.90
CA THR A 230 11.19 -14.47 6.69
C THR A 230 11.10 -12.98 7.01
N TYR A 231 12.16 -12.22 6.80
CA TYR A 231 12.25 -10.83 7.23
C TYR A 231 12.00 -9.80 6.12
N LEU A 232 11.71 -10.24 4.90
CA LEU A 232 11.41 -9.35 3.77
C LEU A 232 10.25 -8.40 4.08
N TRP A 233 9.28 -8.89 4.85
CA TRP A 233 8.10 -8.12 5.23
C TRP A 233 8.44 -6.93 6.14
N VAL A 234 9.53 -6.97 6.90
CA VAL A 234 9.98 -5.83 7.74
C VAL A 234 10.28 -4.62 6.87
N ILE A 235 10.96 -4.83 5.74
CA ILE A 235 11.37 -3.77 4.83
C ILE A 235 10.13 -3.02 4.36
N TYR A 236 9.14 -3.79 3.91
CA TYR A 236 7.85 -3.29 3.46
C TYR A 236 7.07 -2.56 4.56
N PHE A 237 6.87 -3.15 5.73
CA PHE A 237 6.09 -2.51 6.81
C PHE A 237 6.79 -1.27 7.37
N THR A 238 8.12 -1.30 7.46
CA THR A 238 8.91 -0.12 7.89
C THR A 238 8.77 0.99 6.86
N GLY A 239 8.87 0.67 5.57
CA GLY A 239 8.60 1.62 4.49
C GLY A 239 7.20 2.21 4.57
N ALA A 240 6.19 1.39 4.84
CA ALA A 240 4.81 1.84 5.03
C ALA A 240 4.64 2.80 6.21
N ILE A 241 5.26 2.49 7.36
CA ILE A 241 5.22 3.36 8.55
C ILE A 241 5.85 4.72 8.24
N ILE A 242 7.06 4.71 7.64
CA ILE A 242 7.78 5.95 7.30
C ILE A 242 6.96 6.76 6.28
N ALA A 243 6.46 6.11 5.23
CA ALA A 243 5.61 6.75 4.22
C ALA A 243 4.36 7.38 4.84
N GLY A 244 3.64 6.61 5.68
CA GLY A 244 2.44 7.09 6.36
C GLY A 244 2.69 8.26 7.31
N VAL A 245 3.79 8.24 8.06
CA VAL A 245 4.16 9.37 8.94
C VAL A 245 4.48 10.64 8.13
N ILE A 246 5.18 10.51 7.00
CA ILE A 246 5.49 11.62 6.10
C ILE A 246 4.23 12.18 5.46
N GLU A 247 3.35 11.30 4.97
CA GLU A 247 2.09 11.70 4.35
C GLU A 247 1.13 12.33 5.38
N LEU A 248 1.10 11.83 6.62
CA LEU A 248 0.34 12.43 7.72
C LEU A 248 0.76 13.88 7.99
N LYS A 249 2.05 14.20 7.87
CA LYS A 249 2.50 15.60 7.92
C LYS A 249 1.87 16.40 6.79
N GLY A 250 1.86 15.88 5.56
CA GLY A 250 1.23 16.49 4.40
C GLY A 250 -0.27 16.75 4.57
N ILE A 251 -1.02 15.78 5.13
CA ILE A 251 -2.47 15.90 5.36
C ILE A 251 -2.80 17.08 6.28
N LYS A 252 -1.98 17.30 7.31
CA LYS A 252 -2.18 18.35 8.32
C LYS A 252 -1.95 19.76 7.77
N ILE A 253 -1.19 19.91 6.69
CA ILE A 253 -0.90 21.21 6.08
C ILE A 253 -2.22 21.86 5.65
N PRO A 254 -2.45 23.16 5.93
CA PRO A 254 -3.60 23.88 5.41
C PRO A 254 -3.50 24.05 3.89
N PRO A 255 -4.62 24.20 3.17
CA PRO A 255 -4.57 24.42 1.72
C PRO A 255 -3.99 25.79 1.36
N ARG A 256 -4.00 26.75 2.29
CA ARG A 256 -3.40 28.09 2.16
C ARG A 256 -2.53 28.43 3.38
N ALA A 257 -1.51 29.26 3.19
CA ALA A 257 -0.61 29.72 4.25
C ALA A 257 -1.32 30.59 5.30
N ASP A 258 -2.28 31.44 4.88
CA ASP A 258 -3.16 32.19 5.76
C ASP A 258 -4.59 31.62 5.70
N PRO A 259 -5.03 30.85 6.72
CA PRO A 259 -6.35 30.23 6.72
C PRO A 259 -7.50 31.19 6.99
N ALA A 260 -7.22 32.40 7.52
CA ALA A 260 -8.25 33.37 7.90
C ALA A 260 -9.00 33.95 6.69
N ASP A 261 -8.34 34.01 5.54
CA ASP A 261 -8.92 34.49 4.26
C ASP A 261 -9.99 33.55 3.66
N LEU A 262 -10.22 32.40 4.27
CA LEU A 262 -11.18 31.37 3.82
C LEU A 262 -12.42 31.28 4.72
N ALA A 263 -12.50 32.12 5.76
CA ALA A 263 -13.62 32.23 6.70
C ALA A 263 -14.67 33.24 6.22
#